data_AF-A0A6J5E7D4-F1
#
_entry.id   AF-A0A6J5E7D4-F1
#
_cell.length_a   1.000
_cell.length_b   1.000
_cell.length_c   1.000
_cell.angle_alpha   90.00
_cell.angle_beta   90.00
_cell.angle_gamma   90.00
#
_symmetry.space_group_name_H-M   'P 1'
#
loop_
_entity.id
_entity.type
_entity.pdbx_description
1 polymer ?
#
loop_
_entity_poly.entity_id
_entity_poly.type
_entity_poly.pdbx_seq_one_letter_code
_entity_poly.pdbx_strand_id
1 'polypeptide(L)' 'MYLLSRLFLFLTKSSDDIAKERYDAYLAEATDLYDLEFRMRKLDREAQRRQPSWMSQH' A
#
# COMPACT_ATOMS: atom_id res chain seq x y z
N MET A 1 24.05 -10.95 -18.96
CA MET A 1 22.67 -10.45 -18.84
C MET A 1 22.12 -10.70 -17.43
N TYR A 2 22.55 -9.91 -16.44
CA TYR A 2 22.07 -10.00 -15.04
C TYR A 2 21.97 -8.64 -14.34
N LEU A 3 22.46 -7.54 -14.97
CA LEU A 3 22.34 -6.19 -14.41
C LEU A 3 20.89 -5.67 -14.50
N LEU A 4 20.21 -5.92 -15.62
CA LEU A 4 18.83 -5.46 -15.82
C LEU A 4 17.86 -6.12 -14.84
N SER A 5 18.05 -7.41 -14.53
CA SER A 5 17.22 -8.12 -13.54
C SER A 5 17.42 -7.61 -12.12
N ARG A 6 18.64 -7.18 -11.75
CA ARG A 6 18.92 -6.60 -10.43
C ARG A 6 18.33 -5.19 -10.28
N LEU A 7 18.40 -4.36 -11.33
CA LEU A 7 17.72 -3.06 -11.36
C LEU A 7 16.20 -3.23 -11.23
N PHE A 8 15.63 -4.22 -11.92
CA PHE A 8 14.19 -4.49 -11.86
C PHE A 8 13.74 -4.91 -10.46
N LEU A 9 14.51 -5.79 -9.80
CA LEU A 9 14.25 -6.21 -8.41
C LEU A 9 14.35 -5.06 -7.40
N PHE A 10 15.23 -4.09 -7.65
CA PHE A 10 15.37 -2.92 -6.78
C PHE A 10 14.23 -1.91 -6.99
N LEU A 11 13.80 -1.74 -8.24
CA LEU A 11 12.73 -0.83 -8.62
C LEU A 11 11.35 -1.31 -8.15
N THR A 12 11.08 -2.62 -8.21
CA THR A 12 9.82 -3.19 -7.73
C THR A 12 9.75 -3.16 -6.21
N LYS A 13 10.84 -3.53 -5.52
CA LYS A 13 10.88 -3.52 -4.05
C LYS A 13 10.67 -2.11 -3.46
N SER A 14 11.24 -1.07 -4.09
CA SER A 14 11.15 0.29 -3.58
C SER A 14 9.74 0.89 -3.58
N SER A 15 8.90 0.60 -4.58
CA SER A 15 7.63 1.31 -4.74
C SER A 15 6.57 0.85 -3.74
N ASP A 16 6.48 -0.46 -3.51
CA ASP A 16 5.56 -1.04 -2.52
C ASP A 16 6.02 -0.73 -1.09
N ASP A 17 7.32 -0.75 -0.82
CA ASP A 17 7.88 -0.38 0.49
C ASP A 17 7.60 1.09 0.83
N ILE A 18 7.76 2.02 -0.12
CA ILE A 18 7.41 3.44 0.08
C ILE A 18 5.90 3.62 0.32
N ALA A 19 5.06 2.90 -0.42
CA ALA A 19 3.61 2.97 -0.21
C ALA A 19 3.24 2.49 1.20
N LYS A 20 3.87 1.41 1.65
CA LYS A 20 3.70 0.87 3.00
C LYS A 20 4.15 1.84 4.08
N GLU A 21 5.34 2.43 3.96
CA GLU A 21 5.84 3.42 4.92
C GLU A 21 4.90 4.62 5.06
N ARG A 22 4.28 5.06 3.96
CA ARG A 22 3.28 6.14 3.98
C ARG A 22 2.00 5.74 4.71
N TYR A 23 1.55 4.49 4.56
CA TYR A 23 0.39 3.99 5.29
C TYR A 23 0.70 3.84 6.78
N ASP A 24 1.87 3.31 7.11
CA ASP A 24 2.32 3.14 8.48
C ASP A 24 2.44 4.51 9.19
N ALA A 25 3.01 5.52 8.53
CA ALA A 25 3.05 6.89 9.05
C ALA A 25 1.64 7.50 9.24
N TYR A 26 0.73 7.29 8.28
CA TYR A 26 -0.65 7.78 8.36
C TYR A 26 -1.44 7.14 9.50
N LEU A 27 -1.22 5.84 9.75
CA LEU A 27 -1.83 5.11 10.86
C LEU A 27 -1.18 5.47 12.20
N ALA A 28 0.13 5.71 12.24
CA ALA A 28 0.86 6.12 13.44
C ALA A 28 0.47 7.52 13.95
N GLU A 29 -0.04 8.38 13.07
CA GLU A 29 -0.59 9.69 13.43
C GLU A 29 -2.01 9.62 14.03
N ALA A 30 -2.59 8.42 14.18
CA ALA A 30 -3.88 8.26 14.85
C ALA A 30 -3.78 8.68 16.33
N THR A 31 -4.68 9.56 16.76
CA THR A 31 -4.68 10.07 18.14
C THR A 31 -5.45 9.13 19.09
N ASP A 32 -6.48 8.47 18.58
CA ASP A 32 -7.36 7.58 19.34
C ASP A 32 -7.65 6.29 18.57
N LEU A 33 -8.18 5.27 19.27
CA LEU A 33 -8.58 4.00 18.66
C LEU A 33 -9.61 4.19 17.53
N TYR A 34 -10.58 5.07 17.73
CA TYR A 34 -11.61 5.35 16.72
C TYR A 34 -11.07 6.06 15.48
N ASP A 35 -10.10 6.96 15.67
CA ASP A 35 -9.41 7.62 14.57
C ASP A 35 -8.58 6.61 13.78
N LEU A 36 -7.88 5.70 14.47
CA LEU A 36 -7.17 4.60 13.83
C LEU A 36 -8.11 3.71 13.00
N GLU A 37 -9.25 3.29 13.57
CA GLU A 37 -10.22 2.48 12.84
C GLU A 37 -10.77 3.20 11.61
N PHE A 38 -11.07 4.49 11.73
CA PHE A 38 -11.55 5.29 10.63
C PHE A 38 -10.52 5.37 9.50
N ARG A 39 -9.26 5.65 9.84
CA ARG A 39 -8.14 5.70 8.90
C ARG A 39 -7.89 4.36 8.22
N MET A 40 -7.93 3.25 8.96
CA MET A 40 -7.84 1.90 8.41
C MET A 40 -8.97 1.60 7.43
N ARG A 41 -10.23 1.88 7.79
CA ARG A 41 -11.37 1.67 6.89
C ARG A 41 -11.29 2.55 5.64
N LYS A 42 -10.76 3.76 5.76
CA LYS A 42 -10.55 4.66 4.62
C LYS A 42 -9.51 4.07 3.65
N LEU A 43 -8.38 3.60 4.16
CA LEU A 43 -7.35 2.92 3.35
C LEU A 43 -7.90 1.66 2.67
N ASP A 44 -8.67 0.85 3.38
CA ASP A 44 -9.29 -0.36 2.83
C ASP A 44 -10.23 -0.04 1.65
N ARG A 45 -11.08 1.00 1.79
CA ARG A 45 -11.95 1.48 0.71
C ARG A 45 -11.16 2.01 -0.48
N GLU A 46 -10.05 2.70 -0.25
CA GLU A 46 -9.19 3.20 -1.32
C GLU A 46 -8.46 2.06 -2.05
N ALA A 47 -8.02 1.04 -1.32
CA ALA A 47 -7.43 -0.17 -1.89
C ALA A 47 -8.44 -0.94 -2.76
N GLN A 48 -9.67 -1.09 -2.29
CA GLN A 48 -10.77 -1.69 -3.06
C GLN A 48 -11.10 -0.90 -4.33
N ARG A 49 -10.99 0.44 -4.31
CA ARG A 49 -11.18 1.27 -5.51
C ARG A 49 -10.04 1.17 -6.51
N ARG A 50 -8.81 0.94 -6.04
CA ARG A 50 -7.64 0.72 -6.90
C ARG A 50 -7.66 -0.65 -7.56
N GLN A 51 -8.25 -1.66 -6.91
CA GLN A 51 -8.43 -2.96 -7.50
C GLN A 51 -9.60 -2.91 -8.49
N PRO A 52 -9.35 -2.96 -9.80
CA PRO A 52 -10.44 -2.89 -10.76
C PRO A 52 -11.32 -4.14 -10.63
N SER A 53 -12.64 -3.99 -10.81
CA SER A 53 -13.62 -5.06 -10.57
C SER A 53 -13.37 -6.35 -11.37
N TRP A 54 -12.64 -6.26 -12.49
CA TRP A 54 -12.23 -7.42 -13.30
C TRP A 54 -11.07 -8.24 -12.70
N MET A 55 -10.32 -7.70 -11.72
CA MET A 55 -9.31 -8.45 -10.96
C MET A 55 -9.89 -9.21 -9.76
N SER A 56 -11.19 -9.06 -9.48
CA SER A 56 -11.86 -9.71 -8.34
C SER A 56 -12.50 -11.07 -8.69
N GLN A 57 -12.26 -11.63 -9.88
CA GLN A 57 -12.65 -13.00 -10.22
C GLN A 57 -11.51 -13.97 -9.89
N HIS A 58 -11.52 -14.51 -8.67
CA HIS A 58 -10.88 -15.80 -8.40
C HIS A 58 -11.53 -16.52 -7.20
#